data_AF-A0A2J8C3A3-F1
#
_entry.id   AF-A0A2J8C3A3-F1
#
_cell.length_a   1.000
_cell.length_b   1.000
_cell.length_c   1.000
_cell.angle_alpha   90.00
_cell.angle_beta   90.00
_cell.angle_gamma   90.00
#
_symmetry.space_group_name_H-M   'P 1'
#
loop_
_entity.id
_entity.type
_entity.pdbx_description
1 polymer ?
#
loop_
_entity_poly.entity_id
_entity_poly.type
_entity_poly.pdbx_seq_one_letter_code
_entity_poly.pdbx_strand_id
1 'polypeptide(L)'
;MKSFFTLFSLLFAAAVHAISATGGERLLVLLDDVEEKEQYSTFLGDLESRGFKISYETPKSESLKLFHLGERTFDHVLLFPSKIKSLGPNLTPNILVQFVNDEGNILLTTSSASTIPSTVANLLAEFDISLPLERTGLVVDHFNYDTISAAEKHDVLVLPAPAAVRPDVKSYFRPETEPINEVIAFPSGVGHTLGASALLTPILRAPKTAYSYNPKEQGDVIDADELYAAGEQLSLVSSFQARNSARFTVVGSADLLSNKWFDAKVQVKGGDKAKTWNREFAKRVAGWTFHEIGVLRVNGIQHYLKESPKDLNPSIYRINSTVSYSVSLSEYSWDSWGPFFVPEDDELQVEFSMLSAYHRRNLKPVHSDLKAATYETTFDLPDQHGVYNFLTNYKRPFLSNVYEKNTVTVRHMAHDEFTRSYAITGAWTPLGGIVITVLGFLSFSAVWMYSAPAKQVGVKKTQ
;
A
#
# COMPACT_ATOMS: atom_id res chain seq x y z
N MET A 1 20.23 -40.42 7.91
CA MET A 1 20.86 -39.18 7.39
C MET A 1 19.84 -38.20 6.79
N LYS A 2 18.87 -38.61 5.95
CA LYS A 2 17.85 -37.70 5.39
C LYS A 2 16.92 -37.02 6.43
N SER A 3 16.61 -37.69 7.54
CA SER A 3 15.79 -37.16 8.65
C SER A 3 16.49 -36.08 9.48
N PHE A 4 17.82 -36.21 9.69
CA PHE A 4 18.60 -35.19 10.40
C PHE A 4 18.76 -33.90 9.58
N PHE A 5 18.93 -34.00 8.26
CA PHE A 5 19.01 -32.83 7.38
C PHE A 5 17.69 -32.06 7.28
N THR A 6 16.55 -32.76 7.34
CA THR A 6 15.22 -32.14 7.36
C THR A 6 14.93 -31.49 8.71
N LEU A 7 15.31 -32.13 9.82
CA LEU A 7 15.19 -31.54 11.16
C LEU A 7 16.09 -30.29 11.31
N PHE A 8 17.31 -30.33 10.77
CA PHE A 8 18.24 -29.19 10.79
C PHE A 8 17.77 -28.05 9.88
N SER A 9 17.16 -28.37 8.73
CA SER A 9 16.55 -27.35 7.85
C SER A 9 15.29 -26.73 8.47
N LEU A 10 14.48 -27.50 9.21
CA LEU A 10 13.33 -26.99 9.98
C LEU A 10 13.77 -26.13 11.16
N LEU A 11 14.87 -26.48 11.83
CA LEU A 11 15.48 -25.66 12.89
C LEU A 11 16.08 -24.35 12.35
N PHE A 12 16.70 -24.37 11.16
CA PHE A 12 17.18 -23.16 10.50
C PHE A 12 16.02 -22.27 10.01
N ALA A 13 14.95 -22.85 9.47
CA ALA A 13 13.76 -22.10 9.05
C ALA A 13 13.00 -21.46 10.24
N ALA A 14 13.06 -22.08 11.43
CA ALA A 14 12.46 -21.53 12.65
C ALA A 14 13.28 -20.39 13.27
N ALA A 15 14.55 -20.21 12.89
CA ALA A 15 15.44 -19.18 13.44
C ALA A 15 15.52 -17.90 12.59
N VAL A 16 14.86 -17.85 11.42
CA VAL A 16 14.79 -16.64 10.60
C VAL A 16 13.64 -15.78 11.08
N HIS A 17 13.88 -15.00 12.13
CA HIS A 17 13.06 -13.82 12.40
C HIS A 17 13.42 -12.77 11.34
N ALA A 18 12.51 -12.57 10.38
CA ALA A 18 12.60 -11.41 9.51
C ALA A 18 12.31 -10.16 10.36
N ILE A 19 13.25 -9.22 10.39
CA ILE A 19 13.16 -7.93 11.11
C ILE A 19 12.26 -6.95 10.36
N SER A 20 12.29 -7.05 9.04
CA SER A 20 11.49 -6.28 8.10
C SER A 20 10.66 -7.26 7.28
N ALA A 21 9.44 -6.90 6.89
CA ALA A 21 8.62 -7.76 6.04
C ALA A 21 9.30 -8.11 4.70
N THR A 22 10.23 -7.26 4.23
CA THR A 22 11.06 -7.50 3.04
C THR A 22 12.40 -8.18 3.33
N GLY A 23 12.68 -8.54 4.59
CA GLY A 23 13.83 -9.37 4.99
C GLY A 23 15.19 -8.67 5.03
N GLY A 24 15.26 -7.37 4.75
CA GLY A 24 16.50 -6.60 4.75
C GLY A 24 16.87 -6.03 6.12
N GLU A 25 18.07 -6.37 6.60
CA GLU A 25 18.61 -5.93 7.91
C GLU A 25 19.73 -4.89 7.78
N ARG A 26 20.30 -4.70 6.57
CA ARG A 26 21.49 -3.87 6.36
C ARG A 26 21.08 -2.40 6.24
N LEU A 27 21.43 -1.60 7.24
CA LEU A 27 21.13 -0.17 7.30
C LEU A 27 22.41 0.65 7.14
N LEU A 28 22.44 1.50 6.12
CA LEU A 28 23.48 2.52 5.96
C LEU A 28 23.06 3.80 6.68
N VAL A 29 23.91 4.33 7.56
CA VAL A 29 23.72 5.62 8.22
C VAL A 29 24.77 6.59 7.70
N LEU A 30 24.32 7.68 7.08
CA LEU A 30 25.19 8.73 6.57
C LEU A 30 25.20 9.93 7.51
N LEU A 31 26.40 10.28 7.96
CA LEU A 31 26.70 11.42 8.82
C LEU A 31 27.86 12.22 8.20
N ASP A 32 27.97 13.51 8.52
CA ASP A 32 29.15 14.29 8.10
C ASP A 32 30.42 13.83 8.82
N ASP A 33 30.26 13.56 10.12
CA ASP A 33 31.27 13.00 10.99
C ASP A 33 30.66 11.83 11.75
N VAL A 34 31.41 10.73 11.84
CA VAL A 34 30.98 9.53 12.57
C VAL A 34 30.80 9.82 14.06
N GLU A 35 31.47 10.84 14.61
CA GLU A 35 31.29 11.28 16.00
C GLU A 35 29.89 11.84 16.29
N GLU A 36 29.18 12.38 15.27
CA GLU A 36 27.82 12.93 15.44
C GLU A 36 26.79 11.84 15.83
N LYS A 37 27.13 10.56 15.65
CA LYS A 37 26.26 9.43 16.08
C LYS A 37 25.93 9.45 17.57
N GLU A 38 26.80 10.02 18.40
CA GLU A 38 26.58 10.11 19.86
C GLU A 38 25.36 10.96 20.21
N GLN A 39 24.97 11.90 19.35
CA GLN A 39 23.78 12.73 19.53
C GLN A 39 22.48 11.93 19.31
N TYR A 40 22.55 10.85 18.54
CA TYR A 40 21.43 10.00 18.12
C TYR A 40 21.53 8.58 18.69
N SER A 41 22.41 8.34 19.66
CA SER A 41 22.75 7.00 20.12
C SER A 41 21.57 6.21 20.68
N THR A 42 20.57 6.86 21.28
CA THR A 42 19.34 6.19 21.73
C THR A 42 18.51 5.70 20.54
N PHE A 43 18.37 6.51 19.49
CA PHE A 43 17.60 6.14 18.30
C PHE A 43 18.28 5.02 17.51
N LEU A 44 19.59 5.15 17.32
CA LEU A 44 20.41 4.16 16.63
C LEU A 44 20.49 2.86 17.44
N GLY A 45 20.63 2.95 18.77
CA GLY A 45 20.58 1.79 19.67
C GLY A 45 19.20 1.11 19.66
N ASP A 46 18.11 1.88 19.56
CA ASP A 46 16.77 1.31 19.38
C ASP A 46 16.65 0.54 18.05
N LEU A 47 17.26 1.03 16.97
CA LEU A 47 17.32 0.32 15.68
C LEU A 47 18.18 -0.96 15.78
N GLU A 48 19.37 -0.89 16.39
CA GLU A 48 20.22 -2.06 16.62
C GLU A 48 19.50 -3.11 17.48
N SER A 49 18.75 -2.68 18.50
CA SER A 49 17.95 -3.57 19.36
C SER A 49 16.83 -4.30 18.62
N ARG A 50 16.33 -3.71 17.52
CA ARG A 50 15.36 -4.35 16.61
C ARG A 50 16.03 -5.28 15.59
N GLY A 51 17.36 -5.31 15.54
CA GLY A 51 18.14 -6.25 14.73
C GLY A 51 18.81 -5.65 13.49
N PHE A 52 18.69 -4.34 13.25
CA PHE A 52 19.35 -3.70 12.10
C PHE A 52 20.88 -3.73 12.25
N LYS A 53 21.58 -4.09 11.17
CA LYS A 53 23.04 -4.04 11.05
C LYS A 53 23.46 -2.69 10.50
N ILE A 54 23.86 -1.80 11.40
CA ILE A 54 24.18 -0.42 11.06
C ILE A 54 25.62 -0.30 10.56
N SER A 55 25.80 0.29 9.38
CA SER A 55 27.08 0.72 8.83
C SER A 55 27.14 2.24 8.81
N TYR A 56 28.11 2.83 9.50
CA TYR A 56 28.32 4.27 9.56
C TYR A 56 29.31 4.70 8.49
N GLU A 57 28.90 5.60 7.60
CA GLU A 57 29.74 6.10 6.51
C GLU A 57 29.59 7.62 6.37
N THR A 58 30.58 8.24 5.73
CA THR A 58 30.51 9.66 5.37
C THR A 58 30.20 9.80 3.88
N PRO A 59 29.48 10.85 3.44
CA PRO A 59 29.16 11.04 2.02
C PRO A 59 30.38 11.10 1.08
N LYS A 60 31.56 11.47 1.61
CA LYS A 60 32.81 11.59 0.84
C LYS A 60 33.63 10.30 0.78
N SER A 61 33.17 9.24 1.43
CA SER A 61 33.87 7.96 1.48
C SER A 61 33.94 7.30 0.10
N GLU A 62 35.14 6.94 -0.37
CA GLU A 62 35.33 6.29 -1.68
C GLU A 62 34.84 4.83 -1.69
N SER A 63 34.78 4.18 -0.52
CA SER A 63 34.24 2.83 -0.36
C SER A 63 32.72 2.78 -0.45
N LEU A 64 32.04 3.92 -0.28
CA LEU A 64 30.59 3.97 -0.24
C LEU A 64 30.00 3.74 -1.63
N LYS A 65 29.31 2.60 -1.81
CA LYS A 65 28.55 2.28 -3.01
C LYS A 65 27.24 1.62 -2.60
N LEU A 66 26.11 2.17 -3.06
CA LEU A 66 24.78 1.58 -2.84
C LEU A 66 24.53 0.33 -3.69
N PHE A 67 25.27 0.20 -4.79
CA PHE A 67 25.20 -0.93 -5.71
C PHE A 67 26.57 -1.55 -5.92
N HIS A 68 26.62 -2.87 -5.93
CA HIS A 68 27.79 -3.63 -6.30
C HIS A 68 27.37 -4.75 -7.26
N LEU A 69 27.92 -4.77 -8.48
CA LEU A 69 27.57 -5.73 -9.53
C LEU A 69 26.07 -5.82 -9.85
N GLY A 70 25.34 -4.71 -9.71
CA GLY A 70 23.90 -4.64 -10.00
C GLY A 70 22.99 -5.04 -8.82
N GLU A 71 23.56 -5.43 -7.68
CA GLU A 71 22.80 -5.72 -6.47
C GLU A 71 22.97 -4.62 -5.43
N ARG A 72 21.93 -4.40 -4.61
CA ARG A 72 21.97 -3.46 -3.49
C ARG A 72 22.87 -3.98 -2.37
N THR A 73 23.84 -3.17 -1.97
CA THR A 73 24.74 -3.45 -0.83
C THR A 73 24.05 -3.21 0.52
N PHE A 74 23.06 -2.32 0.55
CA PHE A 74 22.26 -1.98 1.72
C PHE A 74 20.77 -2.10 1.38
N ASP A 75 19.96 -2.44 2.38
CA ASP A 75 18.51 -2.57 2.20
C ASP A 75 17.79 -1.24 2.50
N HIS A 76 18.33 -0.52 3.48
CA HIS A 76 17.80 0.74 3.97
C HIS A 76 18.91 1.80 4.07
N VAL A 77 18.55 3.07 3.91
CA VAL A 77 19.47 4.21 4.06
C VAL A 77 18.84 5.25 5.00
N LEU A 78 19.61 5.71 5.98
CA LEU A 78 19.28 6.83 6.85
C LEU A 78 20.23 7.99 6.53
N LEU A 79 19.67 9.12 6.12
CA LEU A 79 20.39 10.33 5.77
C LEU A 79 20.19 11.38 6.87
N PHE A 80 21.24 11.66 7.63
CA PHE A 80 21.26 12.81 8.53
C PHE A 80 21.62 14.11 7.78
N PRO A 81 21.30 15.29 8.34
CA PRO A 81 21.61 16.56 7.69
C PRO A 81 23.11 16.70 7.52
N SER A 82 23.50 17.14 6.33
CA SER A 82 24.89 17.36 5.99
C SER A 82 25.14 18.84 5.71
N LYS A 83 26.28 19.35 6.18
CA LYS A 83 26.78 20.72 6.00
C LYS A 83 27.49 20.88 4.64
N ILE A 84 27.69 19.80 3.89
CA ILE A 84 28.34 19.85 2.57
C ILE A 84 27.34 20.25 1.49
N LYS A 85 27.81 20.92 0.44
CA LYS A 85 26.93 21.41 -0.65
C LYS A 85 26.31 20.29 -1.50
N SER A 86 26.95 19.13 -1.58
CA SER A 86 26.51 17.96 -2.35
C SER A 86 27.11 16.67 -1.78
N LEU A 87 26.33 15.59 -1.77
CA LEU A 87 26.69 14.29 -1.16
C LEU A 87 27.74 13.49 -1.95
N GLY A 88 28.23 13.98 -3.09
CA GLY A 88 29.26 13.32 -3.90
C GLY A 88 28.71 12.41 -5.01
N PRO A 89 29.60 11.78 -5.81
CA PRO A 89 29.22 11.07 -7.03
C PRO A 89 28.54 9.71 -6.79
N ASN A 90 28.77 9.08 -5.63
CA ASN A 90 28.18 7.78 -5.29
C ASN A 90 26.73 7.90 -4.78
N LEU A 91 26.27 9.12 -4.48
CA LEU A 91 24.97 9.43 -3.91
C LEU A 91 24.23 10.47 -4.75
N THR A 92 24.31 10.38 -6.08
CA THR A 92 23.55 11.30 -6.94
C THR A 92 22.04 11.06 -6.81
N PRO A 93 21.18 12.05 -7.13
CA PRO A 93 19.73 11.88 -7.04
C PRO A 93 19.24 10.69 -7.87
N ASN A 94 19.82 10.47 -9.05
CA ASN A 94 19.47 9.34 -9.91
C ASN A 94 19.78 7.97 -9.26
N ILE A 95 20.93 7.84 -8.59
CA ILE A 95 21.28 6.60 -7.87
C ILE A 95 20.31 6.37 -6.71
N LEU A 96 19.90 7.41 -6.00
CA LEU A 96 18.95 7.30 -4.89
C LEU A 96 17.53 6.95 -5.37
N VAL A 97 17.09 7.51 -6.51
CA VAL A 97 15.83 7.12 -7.17
C VAL A 97 15.90 5.67 -7.65
N GLN A 98 17.02 5.25 -8.24
CA GLN A 98 17.25 3.86 -8.62
C GLN A 98 17.20 2.93 -7.40
N PHE A 99 17.80 3.34 -6.28
CA PHE A 99 17.73 2.59 -5.03
C PHE A 99 16.30 2.35 -4.56
N VAL A 100 15.43 3.37 -4.65
CA VAL A 100 13.99 3.23 -4.34
C VAL A 100 13.27 2.34 -5.35
N ASN A 101 13.60 2.44 -6.64
CA ASN A 101 13.03 1.57 -7.67
C ASN A 101 13.39 0.09 -7.47
N ASP A 102 14.58 -0.18 -6.94
CA ASP A 102 15.05 -1.52 -6.60
C ASP A 102 14.59 -1.99 -5.21
N GLU A 103 13.51 -1.40 -4.66
CA GLU A 103 12.90 -1.72 -3.36
C GLU A 103 13.75 -1.33 -2.14
N GLY A 104 14.60 -0.32 -2.28
CA GLY A 104 15.34 0.31 -1.19
C GLY A 104 14.51 1.35 -0.46
N ASN A 105 14.64 1.39 0.87
CA ASN A 105 13.93 2.38 1.68
C ASN A 105 14.88 3.46 2.18
N ILE A 106 14.40 4.70 2.24
CA ILE A 106 15.21 5.85 2.66
C ILE A 106 14.46 6.65 3.72
N LEU A 107 15.10 6.83 4.88
CA LEU A 107 14.70 7.81 5.88
C LEU A 107 15.64 9.02 5.77
N LEU A 108 15.10 10.14 5.31
CA LEU A 108 15.83 11.40 5.19
C LEU A 108 15.44 12.33 6.34
N THR A 109 16.43 12.94 6.96
CA THR A 109 16.22 14.01 7.93
C THR A 109 16.86 15.31 7.46
N THR A 110 16.23 16.43 7.77
CA THR A 110 16.73 17.78 7.47
C THR A 110 16.82 18.61 8.76
N SER A 111 17.52 19.74 8.70
CA SER A 111 17.60 20.70 9.81
C SER A 111 17.70 22.10 9.23
N SER A 112 17.09 23.08 9.89
CA SER A 112 17.20 24.49 9.48
C SER A 112 18.56 25.10 9.86
N ALA A 113 19.34 24.43 10.71
CA ALA A 113 20.66 24.88 11.14
C ALA A 113 21.72 24.82 10.03
N SER A 114 21.52 23.98 9.02
CA SER A 114 22.40 23.86 7.85
C SER A 114 21.61 23.92 6.55
N THR A 115 22.25 24.44 5.49
CA THR A 115 21.65 24.46 4.16
C THR A 115 21.53 23.05 3.61
N ILE A 116 20.32 22.64 3.21
CA ILE A 116 20.10 21.30 2.64
C ILE A 116 20.95 21.14 1.37
N PRO A 117 21.71 20.04 1.24
CA PRO A 117 22.54 19.80 0.06
C PRO A 117 21.74 19.80 -1.24
N SER A 118 22.34 20.31 -2.32
CA SER A 118 21.71 20.35 -3.65
C SER A 118 21.23 18.98 -4.16
N THR A 119 22.00 17.93 -3.88
CA THR A 119 21.63 16.54 -4.15
C THR A 119 20.30 16.15 -3.50
N VAL A 120 20.12 16.49 -2.22
CA VAL A 120 18.92 16.16 -1.45
C VAL A 120 17.73 16.98 -1.94
N ALA A 121 17.94 18.27 -2.21
CA ALA A 121 16.89 19.12 -2.77
C ALA A 121 16.40 18.63 -4.14
N ASN A 122 17.32 18.20 -5.01
CA ASN A 122 16.96 17.64 -6.31
C ASN A 122 16.25 16.28 -6.16
N LEU A 123 16.68 15.42 -5.23
CA LEU A 123 15.99 14.16 -4.94
C LEU A 123 14.54 14.40 -4.47
N LEU A 124 14.33 15.36 -3.57
CA LEU A 124 12.99 15.71 -3.10
C LEU A 124 12.12 16.25 -4.23
N ALA A 125 12.68 17.05 -5.14
CA ALA A 125 11.98 17.51 -6.33
C ALA A 125 11.55 16.37 -7.27
N GLU A 126 12.37 15.31 -7.44
CA GLU A 126 11.99 14.10 -8.20
C GLU A 126 10.79 13.38 -7.59
N PHE A 127 10.60 13.49 -6.27
CA PHE A 127 9.44 12.95 -5.54
C PHE A 127 8.27 13.94 -5.42
N ASP A 128 8.31 15.09 -6.10
CA ASP A 128 7.29 16.15 -6.03
C ASP A 128 7.16 16.75 -4.61
N ILE A 129 8.27 16.79 -3.87
CA ILE A 129 8.40 17.47 -2.57
C ILE A 129 9.21 18.74 -2.78
N SER A 130 8.58 19.88 -2.55
CA SER A 130 9.22 21.18 -2.74
C SER A 130 9.80 21.68 -1.42
N LEU A 131 10.96 22.32 -1.52
CA LEU A 131 11.63 23.00 -0.42
C LEU A 131 11.60 24.52 -0.65
N PRO A 132 11.79 25.31 0.43
CA PRO A 132 12.11 26.73 0.31
C PRO A 132 13.34 26.96 -0.57
N LEU A 133 13.37 28.10 -1.29
CA LEU A 133 14.42 28.43 -2.26
C LEU A 133 15.82 28.46 -1.62
N GLU A 134 15.90 28.99 -0.42
CA GLU A 134 17.09 29.13 0.42
C GLU A 134 17.54 27.82 1.06
N ARG A 135 16.68 26.78 1.06
CA ARG A 135 16.94 25.44 1.62
C ARG A 135 17.28 25.42 3.10
N THR A 136 16.87 26.45 3.83
CA THR A 136 17.03 26.61 5.29
C THR A 136 15.74 27.06 5.97
N GLY A 137 14.61 27.10 5.26
CA GLY A 137 13.37 27.69 5.74
C GLY A 137 12.93 27.07 7.07
N LEU A 138 13.03 27.86 8.13
CA LEU A 138 12.73 27.49 9.50
C LEU A 138 11.24 27.70 9.75
N VAL A 139 10.59 26.68 10.30
CA VAL A 139 9.19 26.77 10.71
C VAL A 139 9.12 27.29 12.14
N VAL A 140 8.36 28.36 12.33
CA VAL A 140 8.07 28.95 13.66
C VAL A 140 6.58 29.07 13.88
N ASP A 141 6.19 29.03 15.15
CA ASP A 141 4.82 29.28 15.58
C ASP A 141 4.83 30.06 16.90
N HIS A 142 4.18 31.22 16.92
CA HIS A 142 4.10 32.06 18.12
C HIS A 142 3.00 31.62 19.11
N PHE A 143 2.24 30.58 18.79
CA PHE A 143 1.16 30.07 19.63
C PHE A 143 1.48 28.68 20.20
N ASN A 144 1.96 27.75 19.37
CA ASN A 144 2.22 26.36 19.75
C ASN A 144 3.72 26.04 19.85
N TYR A 145 4.45 26.79 20.67
CA TYR A 145 5.89 26.60 20.89
C TYR A 145 6.22 26.19 22.33
N ASP A 146 7.43 25.64 22.51
CA ASP A 146 7.94 25.29 23.83
C ASP A 146 8.48 26.53 24.56
N THR A 147 7.80 26.91 25.64
CA THR A 147 8.18 28.05 26.49
C THR A 147 9.43 27.80 27.34
N ILE A 148 9.87 26.54 27.48
CA ILE A 148 11.06 26.19 28.27
C ILE A 148 12.33 26.32 27.43
N SER A 149 12.34 25.69 26.26
CA SER A 149 13.54 25.61 25.41
C SER A 149 13.65 26.74 24.39
N ALA A 150 12.51 27.31 23.98
CA ALA A 150 12.42 28.23 22.84
C ALA A 150 11.62 29.51 23.18
N ALA A 151 11.82 30.06 24.39
CA ALA A 151 11.06 31.20 24.90
C ALA A 151 11.16 32.48 24.03
N GLU A 152 12.28 32.68 23.33
CA GLU A 152 12.53 33.88 22.52
C GLU A 152 12.37 33.64 21.02
N LYS A 153 12.87 32.50 20.52
CA LYS A 153 12.94 32.21 19.07
C LYS A 153 11.70 31.49 18.52
N HIS A 154 10.93 30.81 19.38
CA HIS A 154 9.75 30.03 19.00
C HIS A 154 10.01 29.00 17.87
N ASP A 155 11.23 28.47 17.81
CA ASP A 155 11.76 27.52 16.82
C ASP A 155 11.58 26.05 17.23
N VAL A 156 10.95 25.80 18.38
CA VAL A 156 10.56 24.47 18.85
C VAL A 156 9.05 24.41 18.93
N LEU A 157 8.44 23.75 17.95
CA LEU A 157 7.00 23.55 17.90
C LEU A 157 6.60 22.43 18.86
N VAL A 158 5.47 22.60 19.55
CA VAL A 158 4.85 21.56 20.36
C VAL A 158 3.55 21.17 19.68
N LEU A 159 3.52 19.95 19.15
CA LEU A 159 2.46 19.46 18.29
C LEU A 159 1.73 18.30 18.96
N PRO A 160 0.41 18.18 18.81
CA PRO A 160 -0.28 16.96 19.20
C PRO A 160 0.21 15.79 18.33
N ALA A 161 0.04 14.56 18.81
CA ALA A 161 0.28 13.39 17.97
C ALA A 161 -0.58 13.45 16.68
N PRO A 162 -0.08 12.95 15.54
CA PRO A 162 -0.79 13.00 14.27
C PRO A 162 -2.20 12.43 14.30
N ALA A 163 -3.16 13.16 13.73
CA ALA A 163 -4.46 12.62 13.40
C ALA A 163 -4.37 11.66 12.20
N ALA A 164 -5.37 10.78 12.03
CA ALA A 164 -5.49 9.99 10.82
C ALA A 164 -5.69 10.93 9.62
N VAL A 165 -4.96 10.68 8.51
CA VAL A 165 -5.06 11.49 7.29
C VAL A 165 -6.48 11.49 6.72
N ARG A 166 -7.18 10.36 6.91
CA ARG A 166 -8.59 10.17 6.59
C ARG A 166 -9.26 9.31 7.67
N PRO A 167 -10.57 9.45 7.90
CA PRO A 167 -11.29 8.66 8.91
C PRO A 167 -11.29 7.16 8.60
N ASP A 168 -11.28 6.76 7.32
CA ASP A 168 -11.34 5.38 6.85
C ASP A 168 -9.99 4.64 6.86
N VAL A 169 -8.90 5.27 7.32
CA VAL A 169 -7.55 4.71 7.25
C VAL A 169 -7.01 4.40 8.63
N LYS A 170 -6.42 3.21 8.78
CA LYS A 170 -5.71 2.81 10.00
C LYS A 170 -4.53 3.76 10.25
N SER A 171 -4.48 4.34 11.45
CA SER A 171 -3.40 5.26 11.82
C SER A 171 -2.26 4.51 12.51
N TYR A 172 -1.05 4.62 11.95
CA TYR A 172 0.17 4.00 12.47
C TYR A 172 1.00 4.94 13.35
N PHE A 173 0.75 6.25 13.27
CA PHE A 173 1.60 7.29 13.87
C PHE A 173 0.97 7.97 15.09
N ARG A 174 -0.07 7.37 15.68
CA ARG A 174 -0.74 7.89 16.88
C ARG A 174 -0.79 6.87 18.02
N PRO A 175 -0.84 7.31 19.29
CA PRO A 175 -1.11 6.43 20.42
C PRO A 175 -2.39 5.63 20.20
N GLU A 176 -2.41 4.39 20.70
CA GLU A 176 -3.59 3.52 20.59
C GLU A 176 -4.65 3.85 21.66
N THR A 177 -4.28 4.66 22.67
CA THR A 177 -5.13 5.05 23.79
C THR A 177 -5.83 6.38 23.53
N GLU A 178 -7.15 6.39 23.66
CA GLU A 178 -7.97 7.61 23.66
C GLU A 178 -8.31 8.02 25.12
N PRO A 179 -8.27 9.32 25.49
CA PRO A 179 -7.93 10.47 24.65
C PRO A 179 -6.43 10.62 24.40
N ILE A 180 -6.07 11.08 23.20
CA ILE A 180 -4.69 11.40 22.80
C ILE A 180 -4.21 12.65 23.57
N ASN A 181 -3.30 12.47 24.51
CA ASN A 181 -2.71 13.56 25.31
C ASN A 181 -1.21 13.77 25.02
N GLU A 182 -0.66 12.94 24.14
CA GLU A 182 0.75 12.88 23.81
C GLU A 182 1.15 14.06 22.90
N VAL A 183 2.28 14.68 23.24
CA VAL A 183 2.83 15.83 22.52
C VAL A 183 4.19 15.48 21.92
N ILE A 184 4.45 16.03 20.73
CA ILE A 184 5.69 15.88 19.99
C ILE A 184 6.39 17.25 19.98
N ALA A 185 7.66 17.27 20.37
CA ALA A 185 8.52 18.43 20.19
C ALA A 185 9.16 18.37 18.79
N PHE A 186 8.96 19.39 17.98
CA PHE A 186 9.57 19.51 16.65
C PHE A 186 10.54 20.70 16.62
N PRO A 187 11.81 20.48 17.02
CA PRO A 187 12.84 21.52 17.11
C PRO A 187 13.48 21.86 15.75
N SER A 188 13.78 23.13 15.51
CA SER A 188 14.61 23.60 14.38
C SER A 188 14.18 23.00 13.02
N GLY A 189 12.87 22.98 12.80
CA GLY A 189 12.25 22.27 11.71
C GLY A 189 12.35 22.98 10.37
N VAL A 190 12.59 22.24 9.30
CA VAL A 190 12.35 22.68 7.92
C VAL A 190 10.99 22.18 7.48
N GLY A 191 10.17 23.10 6.97
CA GLY A 191 8.87 22.79 6.39
C GLY A 191 8.98 22.63 4.88
N HIS A 192 8.28 21.64 4.34
CA HIS A 192 8.21 21.37 2.90
C HIS A 192 6.75 21.30 2.44
N THR A 193 6.51 21.60 1.17
CA THR A 193 5.19 21.44 0.55
C THR A 193 5.17 20.20 -0.33
N LEU A 194 4.02 19.53 -0.38
CA LEU A 194 3.80 18.35 -1.21
C LEU A 194 3.07 18.77 -2.49
N GLY A 195 3.47 18.20 -3.63
CA GLY A 195 2.72 18.35 -4.86
C GLY A 195 1.47 17.45 -4.92
N ALA A 196 0.89 17.31 -6.10
CA ALA A 196 -0.41 16.67 -6.30
C ALA A 196 -0.35 15.14 -6.48
N SER A 197 0.84 14.55 -6.36
CA SER A 197 1.04 13.11 -6.51
C SER A 197 0.28 12.29 -5.45
N ALA A 198 -0.49 11.29 -5.89
CA ALA A 198 -1.19 10.35 -5.01
C ALA A 198 -0.26 9.40 -4.24
N LEU A 199 1.04 9.39 -4.56
CA LEU A 199 2.05 8.59 -3.86
C LEU A 199 2.60 9.27 -2.60
N LEU A 200 2.33 10.57 -2.45
CA LEU A 200 2.73 11.36 -1.29
C LEU A 200 1.64 11.36 -0.24
N THR A 201 2.03 11.25 1.02
CA THR A 201 1.11 11.38 2.15
C THR A 201 1.81 12.10 3.31
N PRO A 202 1.24 13.20 3.83
CA PRO A 202 1.78 13.88 5.00
C PRO A 202 1.49 13.06 6.27
N ILE A 203 2.51 12.91 7.12
CA ILE A 203 2.37 12.28 8.44
C ILE A 203 2.09 13.36 9.50
N LEU A 204 2.88 14.43 9.50
CA LEU A 204 2.74 15.53 10.46
C LEU A 204 2.77 16.85 9.71
N ARG A 205 1.76 17.68 9.92
CA ARG A 205 1.63 19.04 9.35
C ARG A 205 1.89 20.10 10.40
N ALA A 206 2.30 21.27 9.96
CA ALA A 206 2.43 22.42 10.83
C ALA A 206 1.03 22.93 11.25
N PRO A 207 0.90 23.56 12.43
CA PRO A 207 -0.34 24.20 12.87
C PRO A 207 -0.76 25.33 11.92
N LYS A 208 -2.05 25.69 11.94
CA LYS A 208 -2.61 26.79 11.13
C LYS A 208 -1.93 28.15 11.36
N THR A 209 -1.28 28.33 12.51
CA THR A 209 -0.62 29.58 12.91
C THR A 209 0.88 29.61 12.61
N ALA A 210 1.45 28.50 12.13
CA ALA A 210 2.88 28.40 11.83
C ALA A 210 3.21 28.95 10.44
N TYR A 211 4.43 29.43 10.23
CA TYR A 211 4.93 29.83 8.92
C TYR A 211 6.41 29.47 8.76
N SER A 212 6.85 29.34 7.52
CA SER A 212 8.25 29.09 7.17
C SER A 212 8.91 30.37 6.66
N TYR A 213 10.06 30.71 7.21
CA TYR A 213 10.85 31.87 6.79
C TYR A 213 12.35 31.57 6.82
N ASN A 214 13.14 32.42 6.18
CA ASN A 214 14.58 32.31 6.16
C ASN A 214 15.19 32.85 7.48
N PRO A 215 15.92 32.02 8.27
CA PRO A 215 16.56 32.48 9.51
C PRO A 215 17.52 33.66 9.36
N LYS A 216 18.03 33.93 8.14
CA LYS A 216 18.94 35.05 7.86
C LYS A 216 18.23 36.40 7.81
N GLU A 217 16.91 36.40 7.57
CA GLU A 217 16.05 37.59 7.52
C GLU A 217 15.40 37.85 8.89
N GLN A 218 15.90 37.20 9.96
CA GLN A 218 15.42 37.39 11.32
C GLN A 218 15.59 38.86 11.74
N GLY A 219 14.48 39.57 11.92
CA GLY A 219 14.44 40.97 12.33
C GLY A 219 14.03 41.94 11.23
N ASP A 220 13.94 41.45 9.98
CA ASP A 220 13.36 42.20 8.87
C ASP A 220 11.83 42.06 8.88
N VAL A 221 11.14 43.08 8.36
CA VAL A 221 9.69 43.01 8.12
C VAL A 221 9.50 42.22 6.82
N ILE A 222 9.09 40.97 6.94
CA ILE A 222 8.83 40.08 5.81
C ILE A 222 7.37 40.27 5.39
N ASP A 223 7.15 40.60 4.13
CA ASP A 223 5.80 40.68 3.57
C ASP A 223 5.20 39.27 3.45
N ALA A 224 3.89 39.15 3.70
CA ALA A 224 3.23 37.85 3.70
C ALA A 224 3.33 37.11 2.36
N ASP A 225 3.47 37.84 1.25
CA ASP A 225 3.61 37.30 -0.11
C ASP A 225 5.02 36.73 -0.38
N GLU A 226 6.01 37.07 0.44
CA GLU A 226 7.39 36.57 0.34
C GLU A 226 7.59 35.27 1.14
N LEU A 227 6.63 34.90 2.00
CA LEU A 227 6.67 33.65 2.74
C LEU A 227 6.56 32.46 1.79
N TYR A 228 7.45 31.49 1.97
CA TYR A 228 7.42 30.25 1.19
C TYR A 228 6.09 29.51 1.33
N ALA A 229 5.62 29.35 2.57
CA ALA A 229 4.33 28.73 2.89
C ALA A 229 3.97 28.99 4.36
N ALA A 230 2.67 28.92 4.66
CA ALA A 230 2.12 29.12 6.01
C ALA A 230 0.93 28.20 6.31
N GLY A 231 0.74 27.85 7.58
CA GLY A 231 -0.34 27.01 8.07
C GLY A 231 -0.20 25.54 7.68
N GLU A 232 -1.33 24.84 7.54
CA GLU A 232 -1.38 23.39 7.32
C GLU A 232 -0.86 22.94 5.93
N GLN A 233 -0.57 23.86 5.01
CA GLN A 233 0.09 23.51 3.75
C GLN A 233 1.56 23.10 3.95
N LEU A 234 2.18 23.55 5.04
CA LEU A 234 3.50 23.11 5.47
C LEU A 234 3.41 21.71 6.07
N SER A 235 4.14 20.77 5.47
CA SER A 235 4.36 19.46 6.03
C SER A 235 5.71 19.42 6.74
N LEU A 236 5.74 18.80 7.91
CA LEU A 236 6.93 18.64 8.76
C LEU A 236 7.50 17.23 8.64
N VAL A 237 6.62 16.23 8.53
CA VAL A 237 6.99 14.84 8.24
C VAL A 237 6.11 14.35 7.11
N SER A 238 6.70 13.76 6.08
CA SER A 238 5.96 13.22 4.94
C SER A 238 6.55 11.94 4.43
N SER A 239 5.68 11.13 3.86
CA SER A 239 6.00 9.85 3.28
C SER A 239 5.71 9.85 1.79
N PHE A 240 6.52 9.09 1.06
CA PHE A 240 6.34 8.72 -0.33
C PHE A 240 6.37 7.20 -0.41
N GLN A 241 5.33 6.62 -1.01
CA GLN A 241 5.28 5.20 -1.28
C GLN A 241 5.27 4.96 -2.79
N ALA A 242 6.34 4.34 -3.28
CA ALA A 242 6.48 4.01 -4.70
C ALA A 242 5.50 2.91 -5.13
N ARG A 243 5.38 2.68 -6.44
CA ARG A 243 4.46 1.68 -7.00
C ARG A 243 4.83 0.24 -6.64
N ASN A 244 6.13 -0.03 -6.47
CA ASN A 244 6.70 -1.27 -5.92
C ASN A 244 6.58 -1.35 -4.38
N SER A 245 5.90 -0.40 -3.74
CA SER A 245 5.78 -0.27 -2.28
C SER A 245 7.07 0.06 -1.54
N ALA A 246 8.15 0.49 -2.22
CA ALA A 246 9.32 1.06 -1.55
C ALA A 246 8.94 2.37 -0.83
N ARG A 247 9.55 2.62 0.32
CA ARG A 247 9.19 3.75 1.20
C ARG A 247 10.32 4.75 1.34
N PHE A 248 9.95 6.01 1.14
CA PHE A 248 10.80 7.16 1.39
C PHE A 248 10.09 8.06 2.39
N THR A 249 10.78 8.47 3.45
CA THR A 249 10.22 9.38 4.45
C THR A 249 11.16 10.55 4.66
N VAL A 250 10.61 11.75 4.64
CA VAL A 250 11.33 12.98 5.00
C VAL A 250 10.85 13.47 6.37
N VAL A 251 11.80 13.67 7.27
CA VAL A 251 11.60 14.26 8.60
C VAL A 251 12.28 15.62 8.60
N GLY A 252 11.48 16.68 8.68
CA GLY A 252 11.94 18.07 8.61
C GLY A 252 12.89 18.50 9.73
N SER A 253 13.12 17.66 10.74
CA SER A 253 13.98 17.93 11.89
C SER A 253 14.78 16.68 12.27
N ALA A 254 16.10 16.75 12.15
CA ALA A 254 16.98 15.71 12.67
C ALA A 254 17.04 15.73 14.20
N ASP A 255 16.98 16.92 14.81
CA ASP A 255 16.98 17.11 16.26
C ASP A 255 15.83 16.35 16.93
N LEU A 256 14.70 16.15 16.25
CA LEU A 256 13.59 15.30 16.72
C LEU A 256 14.03 13.87 17.08
N LEU A 257 15.05 13.33 16.40
CA LEU A 257 15.63 12.00 16.63
C LEU A 257 16.77 12.00 17.66
N SER A 258 17.17 13.16 18.17
CA SER A 258 18.31 13.27 19.10
C SER A 258 17.93 12.88 20.52
N ASN A 259 18.94 12.41 21.27
CA ASN A 259 18.82 12.00 22.67
C ASN A 259 18.19 13.10 23.56
N LYS A 260 18.45 14.37 23.24
CA LYS A 260 17.94 15.53 23.99
C LYS A 260 16.41 15.56 24.04
N TRP A 261 15.73 15.19 22.95
CA TRP A 261 14.29 15.41 22.78
C TRP A 261 13.44 14.18 23.11
N PHE A 262 14.05 13.02 23.36
CA PHE A 262 13.33 11.79 23.72
C PHE A 262 12.77 11.77 25.13
N ASP A 263 13.47 12.39 26.09
CA ASP A 263 13.02 12.50 27.48
C ASP A 263 12.79 13.97 27.92
N ALA A 264 12.72 14.88 26.95
CA ALA A 264 12.42 16.28 27.21
C ALA A 264 11.03 16.46 27.81
N LYS A 265 10.89 17.52 28.62
CA LYS A 265 9.59 18.02 29.08
C LYS A 265 9.34 19.35 28.40
N VAL A 266 8.24 19.44 27.68
CA VAL A 266 7.84 20.65 26.94
C VAL A 266 6.60 21.27 27.57
N GLN A 267 6.45 22.58 27.37
CA GLN A 267 5.32 23.33 27.90
C GLN A 267 4.86 24.39 26.89
N VAL A 268 3.60 24.27 26.46
CA VAL A 268 2.91 25.31 25.69
C VAL A 268 2.47 26.43 26.62
N LYS A 269 2.39 27.66 26.10
CA LYS A 269 1.92 28.83 26.85
C LYS A 269 0.54 28.58 27.48
N GLY A 270 0.49 28.51 28.81
CA GLY A 270 -0.75 28.27 29.57
C GLY A 270 -1.14 26.79 29.71
N GLY A 271 -0.32 25.86 29.22
CA GLY A 271 -0.50 24.41 29.40
C GLY A 271 0.39 23.82 30.49
N ASP A 272 0.12 22.56 30.83
CA ASP A 272 0.93 21.78 31.77
C ASP A 272 2.23 21.28 31.14
N LYS A 273 3.21 20.95 31.99
CA LYS A 273 4.45 20.31 31.54
C LYS A 273 4.17 18.87 31.15
N ALA A 274 4.36 18.55 29.87
CA ALA A 274 4.16 17.21 29.34
C ALA A 274 5.50 16.58 28.93
N LYS A 275 5.61 15.26 29.10
CA LYS A 275 6.73 14.49 28.55
C LYS A 275 6.54 14.33 27.04
N THR A 276 7.62 14.46 26.27
CA THR A 276 7.56 14.25 24.82
C THR A 276 7.31 12.79 24.44
N TRP A 277 6.57 12.60 23.36
CA TRP A 277 6.30 11.30 22.72
C TRP A 277 7.24 11.04 21.54
N ASN A 278 8.31 11.83 21.42
CA ASN A 278 9.26 11.81 20.29
C ASN A 278 9.88 10.43 20.04
N ARG A 279 10.25 9.70 21.10
CA ARG A 279 10.91 8.38 20.93
C ARG A 279 9.99 7.36 20.27
N GLU A 280 8.74 7.26 20.71
CA GLU A 280 7.76 6.33 20.13
C GLU A 280 7.30 6.80 18.74
N PHE A 281 7.15 8.11 18.53
CA PHE A 281 6.89 8.67 17.21
C PHE A 281 8.03 8.35 16.22
N ALA A 282 9.29 8.57 16.62
CA ALA A 282 10.48 8.24 15.83
C ALA A 282 10.55 6.75 15.52
N LYS A 283 10.25 5.88 16.49
CA LYS A 283 10.16 4.43 16.31
C LYS A 283 9.12 4.06 15.24
N ARG A 284 7.94 4.66 15.26
CA ARG A 284 6.86 4.40 14.27
C ARG A 284 7.20 4.93 12.89
N VAL A 285 7.81 6.12 12.80
CA VAL A 285 8.29 6.69 11.53
C VAL A 285 9.37 5.80 10.90
N ALA A 286 10.35 5.38 11.68
CA ALA A 286 11.40 4.46 11.22
C ALA A 286 10.81 3.09 10.86
N GLY A 287 9.95 2.53 11.72
CA GLY A 287 9.33 1.22 11.49
C GLY A 287 8.41 1.20 10.28
N TRP A 288 7.70 2.30 10.00
CA TRP A 288 6.98 2.40 8.74
C TRP A 288 7.96 2.46 7.57
N THR A 289 8.98 3.32 7.63
CA THR A 289 9.95 3.47 6.52
C THR A 289 10.68 2.16 6.19
N PHE A 290 11.04 1.37 7.19
CA PHE A 290 11.81 0.13 7.02
C PHE A 290 10.97 -1.15 6.96
N HIS A 291 9.67 -1.03 6.67
CA HIS A 291 8.75 -2.17 6.52
C HIS A 291 8.57 -3.04 7.78
N GLU A 292 8.69 -2.45 8.98
CA GLU A 292 8.35 -3.10 10.25
C GLU A 292 6.84 -3.03 10.52
N ILE A 293 6.14 -1.99 10.07
CA ILE A 293 4.68 -1.83 10.26
C ILE A 293 3.95 -1.47 8.96
N GLY A 294 2.66 -1.77 8.89
CA GLY A 294 1.79 -1.38 7.77
C GLY A 294 2.09 -2.11 6.47
N VAL A 295 2.65 -3.32 6.54
CA VAL A 295 2.93 -4.13 5.34
C VAL A 295 1.85 -5.17 5.17
N LEU A 296 1.20 -5.17 4.01
CA LEU A 296 0.20 -6.16 3.64
C LEU A 296 0.84 -7.24 2.76
N ARG A 297 0.40 -8.48 2.96
CA ARG A 297 0.72 -9.62 2.10
C ARG A 297 -0.54 -10.37 1.73
N VAL A 298 -0.66 -10.68 0.44
CA VAL A 298 -1.64 -11.62 -0.08
C VAL A 298 -1.07 -13.03 0.08
N ASN A 299 -1.68 -13.86 0.91
CA ASN A 299 -1.21 -15.23 1.12
C ASN A 299 -1.68 -16.16 0.00
N GLY A 300 -2.82 -15.85 -0.60
CA GLY A 300 -3.39 -16.63 -1.69
C GLY A 300 -4.76 -16.11 -2.12
N ILE A 301 -5.11 -16.43 -3.36
CA ILE A 301 -6.40 -16.12 -3.98
C ILE A 301 -7.02 -17.42 -4.45
N GLN A 302 -8.31 -17.58 -4.18
CA GLN A 302 -9.09 -18.72 -4.63
C GLN A 302 -10.39 -18.24 -5.28
N HIS A 303 -10.73 -18.79 -6.43
CA HIS A 303 -11.99 -18.56 -7.11
C HIS A 303 -12.50 -19.87 -7.69
N TYR A 304 -13.81 -20.13 -7.56
CA TYR A 304 -14.39 -21.41 -7.96
C TYR A 304 -15.88 -21.25 -8.29
N LEU A 305 -16.41 -22.18 -9.09
CA LEU A 305 -17.84 -22.22 -9.39
C LEU A 305 -18.60 -22.74 -8.17
N LYS A 306 -19.66 -22.04 -7.74
CA LYS A 306 -20.43 -22.44 -6.54
C LYS A 306 -21.04 -23.84 -6.65
N GLU A 307 -21.40 -24.25 -7.85
CA GLU A 307 -21.92 -25.59 -8.16
C GLU A 307 -20.85 -26.69 -8.07
N SER A 308 -19.56 -26.33 -8.13
CA SER A 308 -18.43 -27.27 -8.16
C SER A 308 -17.25 -26.74 -7.32
N PRO A 309 -17.39 -26.70 -5.97
CA PRO A 309 -16.40 -26.10 -5.08
C PRO A 309 -15.07 -26.87 -4.98
N LYS A 310 -14.97 -28.05 -5.61
CA LYS A 310 -13.75 -28.86 -5.65
C LYS A 310 -12.76 -28.40 -6.73
N ASP A 311 -13.24 -27.70 -7.75
CA ASP A 311 -12.40 -27.20 -8.84
C ASP A 311 -11.96 -25.76 -8.53
N LEU A 312 -10.75 -25.65 -7.97
CA LEU A 312 -10.18 -24.39 -7.50
C LEU A 312 -9.40 -23.71 -8.62
N ASN A 313 -9.64 -22.41 -8.80
CA ASN A 313 -8.99 -21.55 -9.80
C ASN A 313 -9.09 -22.07 -11.25
N PRO A 314 -10.29 -22.41 -11.76
CA PRO A 314 -10.44 -22.82 -13.15
C PRO A 314 -10.12 -21.63 -14.09
N SER A 315 -9.53 -21.94 -15.24
CA SER A 315 -9.18 -20.94 -16.26
C SER A 315 -10.37 -20.52 -17.12
N ILE A 316 -11.44 -21.32 -17.14
CA ILE A 316 -12.62 -21.13 -17.99
C ILE A 316 -13.90 -21.20 -17.15
N TYR A 317 -14.72 -20.17 -17.28
CA TYR A 317 -16.06 -20.07 -16.72
C TYR A 317 -17.10 -19.95 -17.83
N ARG A 318 -18.38 -20.12 -17.49
CA ARG A 318 -19.50 -19.90 -18.40
C ARG A 318 -20.19 -18.56 -18.09
N ILE A 319 -20.78 -17.93 -19.10
CA ILE A 319 -21.70 -16.81 -18.89
C ILE A 319 -22.79 -17.16 -17.85
N ASN A 320 -23.21 -16.17 -17.07
CA ASN A 320 -24.27 -16.29 -16.05
C ASN A 320 -24.02 -17.39 -14.99
N SER A 321 -22.77 -17.82 -14.80
CA SER A 321 -22.42 -18.80 -13.78
C SER A 321 -22.14 -18.12 -12.45
N THR A 322 -22.60 -18.69 -11.33
CA THR A 322 -22.34 -18.14 -9.99
C THR A 322 -20.95 -18.54 -9.50
N VAL A 323 -20.09 -17.55 -9.25
CA VAL A 323 -18.70 -17.75 -8.82
C VAL A 323 -18.50 -17.18 -7.41
N SER A 324 -17.71 -17.89 -6.61
CA SER A 324 -17.15 -17.39 -5.36
C SER A 324 -15.70 -16.97 -5.60
N TYR A 325 -15.32 -15.82 -5.05
CA TYR A 325 -13.96 -15.31 -5.04
C TYR A 325 -13.54 -15.03 -3.61
N SER A 326 -12.36 -15.50 -3.21
CA SER A 326 -11.76 -15.24 -1.91
C SER A 326 -10.29 -14.82 -2.02
N VAL A 327 -9.88 -13.98 -1.08
CA VAL A 327 -8.50 -13.49 -0.93
C VAL A 327 -8.10 -13.55 0.54
N SER A 328 -6.92 -14.07 0.81
CA SER A 328 -6.34 -14.15 2.15
C SER A 328 -5.28 -13.06 2.33
N LEU A 329 -5.45 -12.23 3.36
CA LEU A 329 -4.59 -11.09 3.67
C LEU A 329 -3.97 -11.23 5.07
N SER A 330 -2.69 -10.88 5.16
CA SER A 330 -1.96 -10.72 6.43
C SER A 330 -1.35 -9.33 6.51
N GLU A 331 -1.24 -8.81 7.73
CA GLU A 331 -0.51 -7.58 8.05
C GLU A 331 0.72 -7.93 8.87
N TYR A 332 1.87 -7.35 8.51
CA TYR A 332 3.07 -7.40 9.34
C TYR A 332 3.10 -6.19 10.27
N SER A 333 3.26 -6.45 11.57
CA SER A 333 3.34 -5.46 12.61
C SER A 333 4.45 -5.82 13.59
N TRP A 334 5.53 -5.03 13.54
CA TRP A 334 6.76 -5.16 14.30
C TRP A 334 7.49 -6.48 14.04
N ASP A 335 7.10 -7.56 14.71
CA ASP A 335 7.83 -8.84 14.69
C ASP A 335 7.00 -10.00 14.11
N SER A 336 5.71 -9.78 13.85
CA SER A 336 4.79 -10.87 13.52
C SER A 336 3.80 -10.54 12.43
N TRP A 337 3.44 -11.59 11.67
CA TRP A 337 2.33 -11.57 10.73
C TRP A 337 1.03 -11.91 11.45
N GLY A 338 0.08 -10.98 11.43
CA GLY A 338 -1.27 -11.16 11.95
C GLY A 338 -2.35 -11.06 10.86
N PRO A 339 -3.61 -11.39 11.20
CA PRO A 339 -4.73 -11.18 10.30
C PRO A 339 -4.96 -9.68 10.03
N PHE A 340 -5.17 -9.32 8.77
CA PHE A 340 -5.52 -7.95 8.41
C PHE A 340 -7.04 -7.76 8.45
N PHE A 341 -7.50 -6.88 9.33
CA PHE A 341 -8.90 -6.45 9.39
C PHE A 341 -9.06 -5.08 8.72
N VAL A 342 -9.92 -5.01 7.71
CA VAL A 342 -10.26 -3.75 7.03
C VAL A 342 -10.98 -2.83 8.05
N PRO A 343 -10.62 -1.54 8.15
CA PRO A 343 -11.32 -0.58 9.01
C PRO A 343 -12.84 -0.53 8.72
N GLU A 344 -13.65 -0.21 9.74
CA GLU A 344 -15.13 -0.24 9.63
C GLU A 344 -15.69 0.69 8.54
N ASP A 345 -15.04 1.84 8.33
CA ASP A 345 -15.42 2.85 7.33
C ASP A 345 -14.74 2.62 5.95
N ASP A 346 -14.07 1.48 5.76
CA ASP A 346 -13.38 1.12 4.52
C ASP A 346 -13.90 -0.20 3.93
N GLU A 347 -13.67 -0.39 2.63
CA GLU A 347 -14.15 -1.55 1.89
C GLU A 347 -13.02 -2.17 1.06
N LEU A 348 -12.80 -3.47 1.27
CA LEU A 348 -12.02 -4.30 0.36
C LEU A 348 -12.93 -4.81 -0.75
N GLN A 349 -12.52 -4.65 -2.00
CA GLN A 349 -13.36 -4.92 -3.16
C GLN A 349 -12.62 -5.78 -4.19
N VAL A 350 -13.39 -6.64 -4.86
CA VAL A 350 -12.96 -7.31 -6.09
C VAL A 350 -13.70 -6.69 -7.28
N GLU A 351 -12.94 -6.39 -8.32
CA GLU A 351 -13.46 -5.94 -9.60
C GLU A 351 -13.40 -7.09 -10.60
N PHE A 352 -14.53 -7.41 -11.22
CA PHE A 352 -14.59 -8.30 -12.37
C PHE A 352 -14.63 -7.45 -13.64
N SER A 353 -13.51 -7.43 -14.38
CA SER A 353 -13.28 -6.45 -15.44
C SER A 353 -12.66 -7.05 -16.71
N MET A 354 -13.01 -6.50 -17.87
CA MET A 354 -12.36 -6.79 -19.14
C MET A 354 -11.49 -5.60 -19.57
N LEU A 355 -12.13 -4.56 -20.12
CA LEU A 355 -11.55 -3.22 -20.35
C LEU A 355 -11.99 -2.24 -19.26
N SER A 356 -13.24 -2.36 -18.84
CA SER A 356 -13.85 -1.63 -17.72
C SER A 356 -14.40 -2.62 -16.70
N ALA A 357 -14.63 -2.15 -15.47
CA ALA A 357 -15.28 -2.94 -14.43
C ALA A 357 -16.75 -3.20 -14.80
N TYR A 358 -17.12 -4.48 -14.92
CA TYR A 358 -18.52 -4.91 -15.08
C TYR A 358 -19.19 -5.05 -13.72
N HIS A 359 -18.47 -5.66 -12.78
CA HIS A 359 -18.91 -5.80 -11.40
C HIS A 359 -17.83 -5.31 -10.46
N ARG A 360 -18.25 -4.60 -9.42
CA ARG A 360 -17.44 -4.28 -8.25
C ARG A 360 -18.22 -4.80 -7.05
N ARG A 361 -17.59 -5.70 -6.28
CA ARG A 361 -18.23 -6.39 -5.16
C ARG A 361 -17.36 -6.25 -3.92
N ASN A 362 -18.01 -5.95 -2.81
CA ASN A 362 -17.36 -5.86 -1.51
C ASN A 362 -17.08 -7.28 -1.01
N LEU A 363 -15.87 -7.46 -0.50
CA LEU A 363 -15.39 -8.69 0.08
C LEU A 363 -15.65 -8.65 1.58
N LYS A 364 -16.27 -9.69 2.13
CA LYS A 364 -16.60 -9.77 3.56
C LYS A 364 -15.69 -10.78 4.26
N PRO A 365 -15.28 -10.53 5.51
CA PRO A 365 -14.48 -11.51 6.26
C PRO A 365 -15.33 -12.76 6.51
N VAL A 366 -14.80 -13.93 6.13
CA VAL A 366 -15.48 -15.22 6.32
C VAL A 366 -14.72 -16.12 7.29
N HIS A 367 -13.40 -16.14 7.19
CA HIS A 367 -12.53 -16.95 8.03
C HIS A 367 -11.35 -16.12 8.52
N SER A 368 -10.96 -16.27 9.78
CA SER A 368 -9.80 -15.60 10.36
C SER A 368 -8.99 -16.56 11.22
N ASP A 369 -7.72 -16.69 10.90
CA ASP A 369 -6.72 -17.39 11.70
C ASP A 369 -5.83 -16.39 12.43
N LEU A 370 -5.00 -16.88 13.35
CA LEU A 370 -3.98 -16.07 14.05
C LEU A 370 -2.97 -15.41 13.10
N LYS A 371 -2.89 -15.85 11.85
CA LYS A 371 -1.92 -15.34 10.86
C LYS A 371 -2.56 -14.57 9.71
N ALA A 372 -3.84 -14.78 9.40
CA ALA A 372 -4.44 -14.29 8.16
C ALA A 372 -5.96 -14.15 8.28
N ALA A 373 -6.52 -13.15 7.61
CA ALA A 373 -7.96 -12.99 7.42
C ALA A 373 -8.32 -13.28 5.96
N THR A 374 -9.33 -14.11 5.75
CA THR A 374 -9.85 -14.46 4.43
C THR A 374 -11.15 -13.74 4.19
N TYR A 375 -11.19 -13.00 3.09
CA TYR A 375 -12.37 -12.29 2.64
C TYR A 375 -12.94 -12.97 1.41
N GLU A 376 -14.26 -13.12 1.35
CA GLU A 376 -14.95 -13.80 0.26
C GLU A 376 -16.18 -13.01 -0.21
N THR A 377 -16.54 -13.19 -1.46
CA THR A 377 -17.81 -12.73 -2.03
C THR A 377 -18.27 -13.71 -3.12
N THR A 378 -19.58 -13.76 -3.33
CA THR A 378 -20.20 -14.60 -4.36
C THR A 378 -21.05 -13.73 -5.27
N PHE A 379 -20.89 -13.87 -6.57
CA PHE A 379 -21.68 -13.13 -7.56
C PHE A 379 -21.81 -13.90 -8.88
N ASP A 380 -22.79 -13.50 -9.69
CA ASP A 380 -23.00 -14.08 -11.02
C ASP A 380 -22.14 -13.36 -12.06
N LEU A 381 -21.55 -14.14 -12.96
CA LEU A 381 -20.78 -13.61 -14.07
C LEU A 381 -21.69 -12.93 -15.11
N PRO A 382 -21.18 -11.93 -15.86
CA PRO A 382 -21.95 -11.24 -16.88
C PRO A 382 -22.31 -12.17 -18.06
N ASP A 383 -23.32 -11.76 -18.82
CA ASP A 383 -23.80 -12.48 -20.01
C ASP A 383 -22.88 -12.32 -21.24
N GLN A 384 -21.92 -11.40 -21.16
CA GLN A 384 -20.95 -11.19 -22.23
C GLN A 384 -19.73 -12.10 -22.04
N HIS A 385 -19.45 -12.92 -23.05
CA HIS A 385 -18.24 -13.75 -23.10
C HIS A 385 -17.00 -12.91 -23.43
N GLY A 386 -15.83 -13.37 -22.99
CA GLY A 386 -14.57 -12.66 -23.18
C GLY A 386 -13.51 -13.07 -22.16
N VAL A 387 -12.39 -12.36 -22.16
CA VAL A 387 -11.32 -12.53 -21.17
C VAL A 387 -11.51 -11.49 -20.08
N TYR A 388 -11.77 -11.95 -18.86
CA TYR A 388 -11.99 -11.11 -17.69
C TYR A 388 -10.85 -11.26 -16.70
N ASN A 389 -10.80 -10.34 -15.76
CA ASN A 389 -9.87 -10.34 -14.65
C ASN A 389 -10.65 -10.21 -13.36
N PHE A 390 -10.36 -11.07 -12.39
CA PHE A 390 -10.57 -10.74 -10.98
C PHE A 390 -9.43 -9.83 -10.56
N LEU A 391 -9.74 -8.58 -10.26
CA LEU A 391 -8.79 -7.57 -9.85
C LEU A 391 -9.07 -7.17 -8.41
N THR A 392 -8.14 -7.44 -7.51
CA THR A 392 -8.15 -6.90 -6.14
C THR A 392 -7.10 -5.80 -6.06
N ASN A 393 -7.58 -4.55 -5.95
CA ASN A 393 -6.73 -3.37 -5.91
C ASN A 393 -7.03 -2.59 -4.62
N TYR A 394 -6.19 -2.81 -3.60
CA TYR A 394 -6.34 -2.16 -2.31
C TYR A 394 -5.10 -1.30 -2.02
N LYS A 395 -5.29 0.00 -2.12
CA LYS A 395 -4.26 1.03 -1.92
C LYS A 395 -4.80 2.05 -0.94
N ARG A 396 -4.19 2.12 0.24
CA ARG A 396 -4.52 3.07 1.29
C ARG A 396 -3.25 3.72 1.79
N PRO A 397 -3.30 4.98 2.25
CA PRO A 397 -2.15 5.64 2.84
C PRO A 397 -1.53 4.78 3.95
N PHE A 398 -0.21 4.73 3.98
CA PHE A 398 0.60 3.99 4.97
C PHE A 398 0.49 2.46 4.95
N LEU A 399 -0.30 1.88 4.03
CA LEU A 399 -0.39 0.45 3.80
C LEU A 399 0.32 0.08 2.49
N SER A 400 1.06 -1.04 2.47
CA SER A 400 1.63 -1.55 1.23
C SER A 400 0.56 -1.80 0.17
N ASN A 401 0.89 -1.54 -1.09
CA ASN A 401 -0.06 -1.65 -2.18
C ASN A 401 -0.38 -3.13 -2.45
N VAL A 402 -1.67 -3.48 -2.43
CA VAL A 402 -2.16 -4.78 -2.89
C VAL A 402 -2.73 -4.61 -4.29
N TYR A 403 -2.13 -5.29 -5.26
CA TYR A 403 -2.59 -5.31 -6.64
C TYR A 403 -2.47 -6.72 -7.21
N GLU A 404 -3.58 -7.43 -7.21
CA GLU A 404 -3.65 -8.82 -7.66
C GLU A 404 -4.62 -8.96 -8.83
N LYS A 405 -4.14 -9.58 -9.91
CA LYS A 405 -4.89 -9.71 -11.16
C LYS A 405 -4.89 -11.16 -11.63
N ASN A 406 -6.04 -11.81 -11.54
CA ASN A 406 -6.24 -13.19 -11.98
C ASN A 406 -7.08 -13.20 -13.25
N THR A 407 -6.48 -13.57 -14.37
CA THR A 407 -7.14 -13.59 -15.68
C THR A 407 -7.85 -14.90 -15.93
N VAL A 408 -9.12 -14.82 -16.33
CA VAL A 408 -9.99 -15.97 -16.60
C VAL A 408 -10.77 -15.75 -17.89
N THR A 409 -11.11 -16.84 -18.56
CA THR A 409 -11.94 -16.79 -19.78
C THR A 409 -13.38 -17.10 -19.43
N VAL A 410 -14.31 -16.23 -19.81
CA VAL A 410 -15.75 -16.51 -19.74
C VAL A 410 -16.21 -16.90 -21.13
N ARG A 411 -16.58 -18.16 -21.32
CA ARG A 411 -17.10 -18.68 -22.59
C ARG A 411 -18.62 -18.58 -22.66
N HIS A 412 -19.14 -18.55 -23.88
CA HIS A 412 -20.57 -18.71 -24.14
C HIS A 412 -21.05 -20.14 -23.79
N MET A 413 -22.37 -20.33 -23.78
CA MET A 413 -22.97 -21.66 -23.64
C MET A 413 -22.53 -22.58 -24.79
N ALA A 414 -22.19 -23.82 -24.44
CA ALA A 414 -21.97 -24.88 -25.41
C ALA A 414 -23.30 -25.42 -25.94
N HIS A 415 -23.28 -26.04 -27.12
CA HIS A 415 -24.50 -26.50 -27.80
C HIS A 415 -25.34 -27.49 -26.95
N ASP A 416 -24.69 -28.27 -26.10
CA ASP A 416 -25.30 -29.27 -25.24
C ASP A 416 -25.83 -28.72 -23.90
N GLU A 417 -25.46 -27.48 -23.55
CA GLU A 417 -25.85 -26.83 -22.30
C GLU A 417 -27.18 -26.06 -22.39
N PHE A 418 -27.69 -25.84 -23.61
CA PHE A 418 -28.99 -25.21 -23.79
C PHE A 418 -30.12 -26.09 -23.28
N THR A 419 -31.11 -25.46 -22.65
CA THR A 419 -32.35 -26.13 -22.25
C THR A 419 -32.96 -26.83 -23.46
N ARG A 420 -33.15 -28.15 -23.34
CA ARG A 420 -33.67 -28.97 -24.44
C ARG A 420 -35.15 -28.70 -24.68
N SER A 421 -35.60 -28.96 -25.90
CA SER A 421 -36.96 -28.67 -26.38
C SER A 421 -38.05 -29.28 -25.49
N TYR A 422 -37.84 -30.47 -24.91
CA TYR A 422 -38.85 -31.10 -24.04
C TYR A 422 -39.10 -30.32 -22.72
N ALA A 423 -38.13 -29.55 -22.24
CA ALA A 423 -38.27 -28.74 -21.03
C ALA A 423 -38.87 -27.35 -21.31
N ILE A 424 -38.97 -26.95 -22.58
CA ILE A 424 -39.53 -25.67 -23.00
C ILE A 424 -41.01 -25.88 -23.29
N THR A 425 -41.90 -25.37 -22.44
CA THR A 425 -43.36 -25.54 -22.58
C THR A 425 -43.89 -25.09 -23.96
N GLY A 426 -43.36 -24.00 -24.51
CA GLY A 426 -43.73 -23.52 -25.85
C GLY A 426 -43.32 -24.45 -27.01
N ALA A 427 -42.38 -25.36 -26.80
CA ALA A 427 -41.94 -26.31 -27.82
C ALA A 427 -42.79 -27.59 -27.87
N TRP A 428 -43.76 -27.76 -26.97
CA TRP A 428 -44.61 -28.96 -26.95
C TRP A 428 -45.52 -29.08 -28.18
N THR A 429 -46.04 -27.97 -28.71
CA THR A 429 -46.88 -27.96 -29.91
C THR A 429 -46.14 -28.51 -31.15
N PRO A 430 -44.95 -28.00 -31.54
CA PRO A 430 -44.21 -28.58 -32.66
C PRO A 430 -43.73 -30.01 -32.39
N LEU A 431 -43.34 -30.36 -31.15
CA LEU A 431 -42.99 -31.74 -30.79
C LEU A 431 -44.17 -32.69 -30.99
N GLY A 432 -45.37 -32.29 -30.55
CA GLY A 432 -46.61 -33.04 -30.78
C GLY A 432 -46.92 -33.18 -32.27
N GLY A 433 -46.70 -32.11 -33.06
CA GLY A 433 -46.84 -32.15 -34.52
C GLY A 433 -45.94 -33.18 -35.20
N ILE A 434 -44.68 -33.32 -34.75
CA ILE A 434 -43.77 -34.36 -35.23
C ILE A 434 -44.33 -35.74 -34.92
N VAL A 435 -44.77 -35.98 -33.68
CA VAL A 435 -45.35 -37.27 -33.26
C VAL A 435 -46.58 -37.61 -34.09
N ILE A 436 -47.51 -36.66 -34.28
CA ILE A 436 -48.72 -36.85 -35.09
C ILE A 436 -48.35 -37.14 -36.55
N THR A 437 -47.35 -36.47 -37.10
CA THR A 437 -46.90 -36.69 -38.49
C THR A 437 -46.33 -38.10 -38.66
N VAL A 438 -45.50 -38.57 -37.72
CA VAL A 438 -44.95 -39.92 -37.73
C VAL A 438 -46.07 -40.96 -37.62
N LEU A 439 -47.00 -40.79 -36.68
CA LEU A 439 -48.16 -41.68 -36.52
C LEU A 439 -49.06 -41.68 -37.77
N GLY A 440 -49.29 -40.51 -38.36
CA GLY A 440 -50.04 -40.34 -39.59
C GLY A 440 -49.39 -41.05 -40.78
N PHE A 441 -48.08 -40.93 -40.94
CA PHE A 441 -47.33 -41.61 -42.00
C PHE A 441 -47.32 -43.13 -41.84
N LEU A 442 -47.14 -43.61 -40.60
CA LEU A 442 -47.22 -45.05 -40.30
C LEU A 442 -48.63 -45.60 -40.55
N SER A 443 -49.67 -44.86 -40.16
CA SER A 443 -51.07 -45.22 -40.41
C SER A 443 -51.38 -45.23 -41.90
N PHE A 444 -50.92 -44.22 -42.63
CA PHE A 444 -51.04 -44.17 -44.09
C PHE A 444 -50.37 -45.36 -44.75
N SER A 445 -49.14 -45.69 -44.35
CA SER A 445 -48.39 -46.83 -44.90
C SER A 445 -49.11 -48.15 -44.65
N ALA A 446 -49.67 -48.34 -43.45
CA ALA A 446 -50.47 -49.51 -43.11
C ALA A 446 -51.76 -49.58 -43.95
N VAL A 447 -52.54 -48.51 -44.03
CA VAL A 447 -53.75 -48.47 -44.84
C VAL A 447 -53.43 -48.69 -46.32
N TRP A 448 -52.37 -48.07 -46.84
CA TRP A 448 -51.94 -48.20 -48.22
C TRP A 448 -51.56 -49.65 -48.57
N MET A 449 -50.84 -50.34 -47.68
CA MET A 449 -50.45 -51.74 -47.90
C MET A 449 -51.61 -52.72 -47.84
N TYR A 450 -52.59 -52.49 -46.95
CA TYR A 450 -53.68 -53.44 -46.69
C TYR A 450 -55.01 -53.06 -47.35
N SER A 451 -55.09 -51.93 -48.06
CA SER A 451 -56.27 -51.54 -48.81
C SER A 451 -56.32 -52.26 -50.16
N ALA A 452 -57.44 -52.95 -50.42
CA ALA A 452 -57.66 -53.61 -51.71
C ALA A 452 -57.91 -52.55 -52.81
N PRO A 453 -57.28 -52.67 -54.00
CA PRO A 453 -57.52 -51.73 -55.09
C PRO A 453 -59.00 -51.75 -55.49
N ALA A 454 -59.55 -50.56 -55.77
CA ALA A 454 -60.93 -50.44 -56.23
C ALA A 454 -61.12 -51.24 -57.52
N LYS A 455 -62.15 -52.12 -57.55
CA LYS A 455 -62.50 -52.86 -58.77
C LYS A 455 -62.81 -51.87 -59.88
N GLN A 456 -62.02 -51.87 -60.95
CA GLN A 456 -62.31 -51.08 -62.14
C GLN A 456 -63.64 -51.56 -62.74
N VAL A 457 -64.67 -50.74 -62.64
CA VAL A 457 -65.91 -50.94 -63.41
C VAL A 457 -65.58 -50.57 -64.85
N GLY A 458 -65.53 -51.58 -65.72
CA GLY A 458 -65.19 -51.40 -67.13
C GLY A 458 -66.06 -50.35 -67.79
N VAL A 459 -65.43 -49.33 -68.37
CA VAL A 459 -66.08 -48.38 -69.27
C VAL A 459 -66.59 -49.16 -70.48
N LYS A 460 -67.93 -49.27 -70.63
CA LYS A 460 -68.56 -49.80 -71.84
C LYS A 460 -68.17 -48.89 -73.01
N LYS A 461 -67.34 -49.40 -73.94
CA LYS A 461 -67.16 -48.78 -75.26
C LYS A 461 -68.51 -48.81 -75.98
N THR A 462 -69.08 -47.64 -76.25
CA THR A 462 -70.21 -47.49 -77.17
C THR A 462 -69.63 -47.34 -78.57
N GLN A 463 -70.04 -48.22 -79.47
CA GLN A 463 -69.76 -48.16 -80.91
C GLN A 463 -70.79 -47.27 -81.59
#